data_AF-A0A2G2M279-F1
#
_entry.id   AF-A0A2G2M279-F1
#
_cell.length_a   1.000
_cell.length_b   1.000
_cell.length_c   1.000
_cell.angle_alpha   90.00
_cell.angle_beta   90.00
_cell.angle_gamma   90.00
#
_symmetry.space_group_name_H-M   'P 1'
#
loop_
_entity.id
_entity.type
_entity.pdbx_description
1 polymer ?
#
loop_
_entity_poly.entity_id
_entity_poly.type
_entity_poly.pdbx_seq_one_letter_code
_entity_poly.pdbx_strand_id
1 'polypeptide(L)'
;MTLESIYYIGQTVAVVIIIATLIALLYQSRQANRLARADMSERTMRFFGDTISELMRHPELAAAFRKVMFEATELTPVELTQILTFFNASMHVHRTAFLSFADGLIDERVMQAYESNTSWYLTAPVFAHEWKRMVRMQMVSDDFVNYVHNRFEELYPDHPSLAVSQKPPELSPDAPKIDAMSNHP
;
A
#
# COMPACT_ATOMS: atom_id res chain seq x y z
N MET A 1 10.43 0.87 -66.78
CA MET A 1 10.07 0.47 -65.40
C MET A 1 9.11 -0.70 -65.49
N THR A 2 9.43 -1.81 -64.84
CA THR A 2 8.60 -3.03 -64.84
C THR A 2 7.59 -2.97 -63.68
N LEU A 3 6.46 -3.67 -63.79
CA LEU A 3 5.44 -3.82 -62.73
C LEU A 3 6.05 -4.24 -61.38
N GLU A 4 7.16 -4.96 -61.43
CA GLU A 4 7.96 -5.41 -60.29
C GLU A 4 8.57 -4.23 -59.50
N SER A 5 9.07 -3.18 -60.18
CA SER A 5 9.65 -2.01 -59.51
C SER A 5 8.60 -1.22 -58.70
N ILE A 6 7.34 -1.19 -59.17
CA ILE A 6 6.24 -0.53 -58.45
C ILE A 6 5.89 -1.32 -57.17
N TYR A 7 5.95 -2.66 -57.23
CA TYR A 7 5.70 -3.53 -56.08
C TYR A 7 6.73 -3.32 -54.96
N TYR A 8 8.03 -3.26 -55.30
CA TYR A 8 9.09 -3.02 -54.32
C TYR A 8 8.98 -1.63 -53.66
N ILE A 9 8.56 -0.60 -54.41
CA ILE A 9 8.31 0.74 -53.86
C ILE A 9 7.13 0.68 -52.86
N GLY A 10 6.03 0.01 -53.23
CA GLY A 10 4.88 -0.17 -52.35
C GLY A 10 5.23 -0.90 -51.05
N GLN A 11 6.02 -1.97 -51.13
CA GLN A 11 6.46 -2.72 -49.94
C GLN A 11 7.39 -1.88 -49.05
N THR A 12 8.30 -1.10 -49.63
CA THR A 12 9.20 -0.23 -48.87
C THR A 12 8.41 0.85 -48.13
N VAL A 13 7.44 1.48 -48.79
CA VAL A 13 6.54 2.46 -48.17
C VAL A 13 5.73 1.83 -47.05
N ALA A 14 5.19 0.63 -47.25
CA ALA A 14 4.44 -0.09 -46.21
C ALA A 14 5.30 -0.37 -44.96
N VAL A 15 6.55 -0.83 -45.14
CA VAL A 15 7.49 -1.06 -44.02
C VAL A 15 7.79 0.23 -43.28
N VAL A 16 8.03 1.34 -44.00
CA VAL A 16 8.27 2.65 -43.37
C VAL A 16 7.07 3.11 -42.55
N ILE A 17 5.85 2.94 -43.07
CA ILE A 17 4.62 3.27 -42.34
C ILE A 17 4.50 2.42 -41.08
N ILE A 18 4.71 1.10 -41.17
CA ILE A 18 4.63 0.19 -40.00
C ILE A 18 5.64 0.62 -38.92
N ILE A 19 6.89 0.92 -39.30
CA ILE A 19 7.91 1.38 -38.36
C ILE A 19 7.49 2.71 -37.71
N ALA A 20 7.02 3.67 -38.50
CA ALA A 20 6.54 4.96 -37.97
C ALA A 20 5.36 4.78 -36.99
N THR A 21 4.42 3.89 -37.30
CA THR A 21 3.30 3.55 -36.40
C THR A 21 3.78 2.90 -35.11
N LEU A 22 4.73 1.95 -35.16
CA LEU A 22 5.28 1.32 -33.96
C LEU A 22 6.01 2.33 -33.07
N ILE A 23 6.77 3.25 -33.67
CA ILE A 23 7.42 4.33 -32.93
C ILE A 23 6.36 5.22 -32.26
N ALA A 24 5.31 5.62 -32.99
CA ALA A 24 4.23 6.43 -32.45
C ALA A 24 3.51 5.74 -31.27
N LEU A 25 3.20 4.45 -31.39
CA LEU A 25 2.60 3.64 -30.31
C LEU A 25 3.50 3.58 -29.08
N LEU A 26 4.81 3.43 -29.27
CA LEU A 26 5.77 3.40 -28.17
C LEU A 26 5.83 4.75 -27.44
N TYR A 27 5.80 5.87 -28.17
CA TYR A 27 5.70 7.20 -27.58
C TYR A 27 4.37 7.41 -26.85
N GLN A 28 3.26 7.00 -27.45
CA GLN A 28 1.92 7.11 -26.85
C GLN A 28 1.83 6.29 -25.55
N SER A 29 2.34 5.06 -25.54
CA SER A 29 2.40 4.20 -24.36
C SER A 29 3.21 4.85 -23.23
N ARG A 30 4.36 5.45 -23.55
CA ARG A 30 5.18 6.18 -22.56
C ARG A 30 4.45 7.39 -21.98
N GLN A 31 3.74 8.15 -22.80
CA GLN A 31 2.96 9.30 -22.33
C GLN A 31 1.77 8.88 -21.47
N ALA A 32 1.04 7.84 -21.88
CA ALA A 32 -0.07 7.28 -21.11
C ALA A 32 0.40 6.77 -19.74
N ASN A 33 1.53 6.05 -19.70
CA ASN A 33 2.12 5.59 -18.44
C ASN A 33 2.54 6.75 -17.53
N ARG A 34 3.12 7.82 -18.10
CA ARG A 34 3.49 9.01 -17.32
C ARG A 34 2.26 9.71 -16.73
N LEU A 35 1.17 9.79 -17.49
CA LEU A 35 -0.07 10.40 -17.02
C LEU A 35 -0.73 9.54 -15.93
N ALA A 36 -0.76 8.21 -16.12
CA ALA A 36 -1.28 7.28 -15.13
C ALA A 36 -0.51 7.36 -13.80
N ARG A 37 0.84 7.47 -13.87
CA ARG A 37 1.69 7.69 -12.68
C ARG A 37 1.36 8.98 -11.96
N ALA A 38 1.19 10.08 -12.70
CA ALA A 38 0.86 11.37 -12.12
C ALA A 38 -0.51 11.37 -11.43
N ASP A 39 -1.54 10.84 -12.11
CA ASP A 39 -2.90 10.71 -11.55
C ASP A 39 -2.92 9.78 -10.32
N MET A 40 -2.23 8.65 -10.36
CA MET A 40 -2.17 7.74 -9.21
C MET A 40 -1.43 8.37 -8.02
N SER A 41 -0.32 9.06 -8.28
CA SER A 41 0.42 9.79 -7.24
C SER A 41 -0.43 10.88 -6.60
N GLU A 42 -1.18 11.64 -7.41
CA GLU A 42 -2.10 12.67 -6.92
C GLU A 42 -3.22 12.06 -6.06
N ARG A 43 -3.88 11.00 -6.53
CA ARG A 43 -4.95 10.31 -5.77
C ARG A 43 -4.44 9.77 -4.45
N THR A 44 -3.26 9.13 -4.46
CA THR A 44 -2.66 8.56 -3.26
C THR A 44 -2.35 9.68 -2.25
N MET A 45 -1.77 10.79 -2.70
CA MET A 45 -1.52 11.95 -1.85
C MET A 45 -2.80 12.58 -1.29
N ARG A 46 -3.88 12.62 -2.07
CA ARG A 46 -5.20 13.07 -1.58
C ARG A 46 -5.73 12.16 -0.48
N PHE A 47 -5.67 10.84 -0.64
CA PHE A 47 -6.09 9.91 0.42
C PHE A 47 -5.31 10.10 1.72
N PHE A 48 -4.00 10.35 1.61
CA PHE A 48 -3.18 10.68 2.76
C PHE A 48 -3.63 11.98 3.43
N GLY A 49 -3.82 13.04 2.64
CA GLY A 49 -4.32 14.33 3.12
C GLY A 49 -5.69 14.24 3.76
N ASP A 50 -6.61 13.46 3.20
CA ASP A 50 -7.95 13.23 3.73
C ASP A 50 -7.90 12.48 5.07
N THR A 51 -7.03 11.46 5.18
CA THR A 51 -6.83 10.71 6.43
C THR A 51 -6.32 11.61 7.55
N ILE A 52 -5.35 12.48 7.26
CA ILE A 52 -4.83 13.47 8.23
C ILE A 52 -5.88 14.55 8.52
N SER A 53 -6.62 15.01 7.51
CA SER A 53 -7.69 15.98 7.71
C SER A 53 -8.79 15.43 8.61
N GLU A 54 -9.08 14.13 8.55
CA GLU A 54 -10.06 13.49 9.41
C GLU A 54 -9.60 13.51 10.88
N LEU A 55 -8.31 13.24 11.12
CA LEU A 55 -7.71 13.40 12.44
C LEU A 55 -7.88 14.82 12.97
N MET A 56 -7.75 15.85 12.12
CA MET A 56 -7.92 17.25 12.52
C MET A 56 -9.39 17.66 12.73
N ARG A 57 -10.34 17.02 12.06
CA ARG A 57 -11.78 17.32 12.20
C ARG A 57 -12.38 16.74 13.48
N HIS A 58 -11.77 15.68 14.02
CA HIS A 58 -12.24 14.95 15.20
C HIS A 58 -11.29 15.20 16.39
N PRO A 59 -11.53 16.24 17.21
CA PRO A 59 -10.63 16.61 18.30
C PRO A 59 -10.45 15.48 19.33
N GLU A 60 -11.47 14.64 19.52
CA GLU A 60 -11.40 13.42 20.34
C GLU A 60 -10.39 12.40 19.79
N LEU A 61 -10.37 12.18 18.47
CA LEU A 61 -9.44 11.28 17.82
C LEU A 61 -8.02 11.86 17.84
N ALA A 62 -7.87 13.18 17.61
CA ALA A 62 -6.58 13.86 17.73
C ALA A 62 -6.01 13.76 19.15
N ALA A 63 -6.85 13.92 20.17
CA ALA A 63 -6.45 13.78 21.57
C ALA A 63 -6.02 12.33 21.88
N ALA A 64 -6.79 11.34 21.44
CA ALA A 64 -6.44 9.93 21.58
C ALA A 64 -5.11 9.61 20.86
N PHE A 65 -4.94 10.10 19.63
CA PHE A 65 -3.72 9.94 18.85
C PHE A 65 -2.51 10.57 19.55
N ARG A 66 -2.66 11.79 20.09
CA ARG A 66 -1.60 12.45 20.86
C ARG A 66 -1.23 11.64 22.10
N LYS A 67 -2.21 11.10 22.81
CA LYS A 67 -1.96 10.20 23.95
C LYS A 67 -1.12 9.01 23.51
N VAL A 68 -1.53 8.29 22.47
CA VAL A 68 -0.79 7.10 21.99
C VAL A 68 0.65 7.40 21.57
N MET A 69 0.85 8.52 20.86
CA MET A 69 2.16 8.82 20.27
C MET A 69 3.13 9.51 21.22
N PHE A 70 2.64 10.27 22.20
CA PHE A 70 3.49 11.19 22.99
C PHE A 70 3.30 11.10 24.50
N GLU A 71 2.20 10.54 24.99
CA GLU A 71 1.91 10.50 26.41
C GLU A 71 1.90 9.05 26.91
N ALA A 72 2.45 8.79 28.09
CA ALA A 72 2.35 7.46 28.73
C ALA A 72 1.01 7.28 29.45
N THR A 73 -0.09 7.79 28.86
CA THR A 73 -1.41 7.82 29.49
C THR A 73 -2.26 6.66 29.01
N GLU A 74 -3.03 6.04 29.92
CA GLU A 74 -3.99 5.00 29.57
C GLU A 74 -5.11 5.55 28.66
N LEU A 75 -5.45 4.77 27.64
CA LEU A 75 -6.58 5.06 26.76
C LEU A 75 -7.85 4.48 27.36
N THR A 76 -8.95 5.22 27.25
CA THR A 76 -10.27 4.64 27.47
C THR A 76 -10.60 3.61 26.38
N PRO A 77 -11.53 2.66 26.62
CA PRO A 77 -11.92 1.68 25.60
C PRO A 77 -12.44 2.31 24.29
N VAL A 78 -13.09 3.47 24.39
CA VAL A 78 -13.60 4.22 23.22
C VAL A 78 -12.44 4.82 22.43
N GLU A 79 -11.51 5.50 23.10
CA GLU A 79 -10.31 6.07 22.46
C GLU A 79 -9.45 4.98 21.80
N LEU A 80 -9.29 3.83 22.47
CA LEU A 80 -8.57 2.68 21.91
C LEU A 80 -9.25 2.18 20.62
N THR A 81 -10.57 2.01 20.64
CA THR A 81 -11.31 1.55 19.44
C THR A 81 -11.17 2.52 18.28
N GLN A 82 -11.31 3.82 18.55
CA GLN A 82 -11.17 4.88 17.55
C GLN A 82 -9.76 4.91 16.95
N ILE A 83 -8.73 4.86 17.80
CA ILE A 83 -7.35 4.96 17.33
C ILE A 83 -6.89 3.72 16.58
N LEU A 84 -7.30 2.52 17.00
CA LEU A 84 -7.03 1.30 16.25
C LEU A 84 -7.76 1.28 14.91
N THR A 85 -8.99 1.80 14.85
CA THR A 85 -9.72 1.94 13.57
C THR A 85 -8.99 2.88 12.62
N PHE A 86 -8.55 4.03 13.12
CA PHE A 86 -7.73 4.98 12.36
C PHE A 86 -6.42 4.36 11.87
N PHE A 87 -5.72 3.63 12.74
CA PHE A 87 -4.47 2.96 12.40
C PHE A 87 -4.68 1.89 11.31
N ASN A 88 -5.72 1.06 11.44
CA ASN A 88 -6.07 0.06 10.42
C ASN A 88 -6.37 0.71 9.06
N ALA A 89 -7.15 1.79 9.04
CA ALA A 89 -7.43 2.55 7.83
C ALA A 89 -6.14 3.12 7.20
N SER A 90 -5.27 3.70 8.02
CA SER A 90 -3.97 4.21 7.59
C SER A 90 -3.10 3.11 6.99
N MET A 91 -3.07 1.92 7.62
CA MET A 91 -2.31 0.78 7.09
C MET A 91 -2.84 0.26 5.76
N HIS A 92 -4.15 0.33 5.51
CA HIS A 92 -4.71 0.00 4.20
C HIS A 92 -4.26 0.98 3.11
N VAL A 93 -4.18 2.28 3.41
CA VAL A 93 -3.64 3.29 2.49
C VAL A 93 -2.16 3.00 2.21
N HIS A 94 -1.36 2.75 3.25
CA HIS A 94 0.06 2.41 3.12
C HIS A 94 0.30 1.15 2.27
N ARG A 95 -0.51 0.10 2.48
CA ARG A 95 -0.43 -1.12 1.67
C ARG A 95 -0.76 -0.84 0.20
N THR A 96 -1.75 0.00 -0.07
CA THR A 96 -2.13 0.37 -1.44
C THR A 96 -1.01 1.18 -2.12
N ALA A 97 -0.37 2.08 -1.39
CA ALA A 97 0.81 2.80 -1.86
C ALA A 97 1.96 1.85 -2.18
N PHE A 98 2.25 0.88 -1.29
CA PHE A 98 3.28 -0.14 -1.53
C PHE A 98 3.03 -0.95 -2.82
N LEU A 99 1.81 -1.43 -3.04
CA LEU A 99 1.46 -2.16 -4.26
C LEU A 99 1.63 -1.27 -5.50
N SER A 100 1.19 -0.02 -5.41
CA SER A 100 1.35 0.96 -6.49
C SER A 100 2.82 1.28 -6.76
N PHE A 101 3.68 1.25 -5.75
CA PHE A 101 5.12 1.45 -5.89
C PHE A 101 5.77 0.25 -6.58
N ALA A 102 5.40 -0.97 -6.18
CA ALA A 102 5.87 -2.20 -6.81
C ALA A 102 5.53 -2.26 -8.31
N ASP A 103 4.35 -1.73 -8.69
CA ASP A 103 3.92 -1.62 -10.09
C ASP A 103 4.54 -0.41 -10.83
N GLY A 104 5.36 0.39 -10.14
CA GLY A 104 5.98 1.60 -10.69
C GLY A 104 4.97 2.69 -11.05
N LEU A 105 3.84 2.76 -10.34
CA LEU A 105 2.79 3.77 -10.50
C LEU A 105 3.00 5.00 -9.61
N ILE A 106 3.73 4.87 -8.51
CA ILE A 106 4.16 6.00 -7.67
C ILE A 106 5.68 6.09 -7.61
N ASP A 107 6.18 7.32 -7.47
CA ASP A 107 7.61 7.57 -7.35
C ASP A 107 8.13 7.21 -5.96
N GLU A 108 9.41 6.83 -5.88
CA GLU A 108 10.09 6.48 -4.62
C GLU A 108 9.96 7.58 -3.55
N ARG A 109 10.04 8.86 -3.95
CA ARG A 109 9.90 10.00 -3.03
C ARG A 109 8.53 10.04 -2.35
N VAL A 110 7.48 9.64 -3.08
CA VAL A 110 6.12 9.55 -2.52
C VAL A 110 6.07 8.38 -1.55
N MET A 111 6.66 7.24 -1.92
CA MET A 111 6.71 6.06 -1.06
C MET A 111 7.48 6.30 0.25
N GLN A 112 8.59 7.04 0.21
CA GLN A 112 9.39 7.39 1.39
C GLN A 112 8.60 8.13 2.48
N ALA A 113 7.62 8.96 2.10
CA ALA A 113 6.75 9.64 3.06
C ALA A 113 5.86 8.63 3.81
N TYR A 114 5.30 7.65 3.10
CA TYR A 114 4.51 6.57 3.68
C TYR A 114 5.33 5.62 4.55
N GLU A 115 6.54 5.29 4.11
CA GLU A 115 7.51 4.50 4.88
C GLU A 115 7.84 5.17 6.21
N SER A 116 8.18 6.45 6.17
CA SER A 116 8.53 7.23 7.35
C SER A 116 7.36 7.30 8.33
N ASN A 117 6.15 7.55 7.83
CA ASN A 117 4.97 7.63 8.68
C ASN A 117 4.55 6.28 9.27
N THR A 118 4.56 5.21 8.47
CA THR A 118 4.29 3.85 8.94
C THR A 118 5.28 3.47 10.03
N SER A 119 6.57 3.69 9.79
CA SER A 119 7.61 3.35 10.74
C SER A 119 7.48 4.19 12.02
N TRP A 120 7.13 5.47 11.89
CA TRP A 120 6.88 6.33 13.03
C TRP A 120 5.70 5.85 13.88
N TYR A 121 4.56 5.47 13.28
CA TYR A 121 3.44 4.88 14.03
C TYR A 121 3.86 3.64 14.81
N LEU A 122 4.67 2.78 14.22
CA LEU A 122 5.09 1.52 14.85
C LEU A 122 6.07 1.71 16.01
N THR A 123 6.53 2.93 16.28
CA THR A 123 7.24 3.27 17.52
C THR A 123 6.31 3.31 18.74
N ALA A 124 5.01 3.51 18.53
CA ALA A 124 4.04 3.46 19.62
C ALA A 124 3.68 2.00 19.97
N PRO A 125 3.79 1.58 21.25
CA PRO A 125 3.55 0.19 21.65
C PRO A 125 2.16 -0.35 21.28
N VAL A 126 1.13 0.51 21.33
CA VAL A 126 -0.25 0.16 20.98
C VAL A 126 -0.34 -0.21 19.49
N PHE A 127 0.27 0.57 18.61
CA PHE A 127 0.27 0.31 17.17
C PHE A 127 1.17 -0.86 16.80
N ALA A 128 2.33 -1.00 17.45
CA ALA A 128 3.17 -2.19 17.28
C ALA A 128 2.42 -3.47 17.68
N HIS A 129 1.67 -3.46 18.78
CA HIS A 129 0.86 -4.61 19.19
C HIS A 129 -0.23 -4.93 18.16
N GLU A 130 -0.95 -3.91 17.70
CA GLU A 130 -2.00 -4.06 16.69
C GLU A 130 -1.44 -4.57 15.36
N TRP A 131 -0.31 -4.03 14.90
CA TRP A 131 0.40 -4.53 13.73
C TRP A 131 0.71 -6.03 13.86
N LYS A 132 1.26 -6.45 15.01
CA LYS A 132 1.54 -7.87 15.26
C LYS A 132 0.26 -8.71 15.23
N ARG A 133 -0.88 -8.17 15.68
CA ARG A 133 -2.20 -8.83 15.59
C ARG A 133 -2.64 -8.98 14.12
N MET A 134 -2.55 -7.92 13.32
CA MET A 134 -2.89 -7.94 11.90
C MET A 134 -2.06 -8.98 11.12
N VAL A 135 -0.75 -9.05 11.40
CA VAL A 135 0.17 -10.03 10.78
C VAL A 135 -0.21 -11.46 11.16
N ARG A 136 -0.46 -11.75 12.45
CA ARG A 136 -0.91 -13.08 12.88
C ARG A 136 -2.22 -13.51 12.25
N MET A 137 -3.11 -12.56 11.98
CA MET A 137 -4.39 -12.80 11.31
C MET A 137 -4.29 -12.87 9.78
N GLN A 138 -3.09 -12.76 9.20
CA GLN A 138 -2.87 -12.76 7.75
C GLN A 138 -3.69 -11.68 7.01
N MET A 139 -3.95 -10.54 7.67
CA MET A 139 -4.67 -9.41 7.05
C MET A 139 -3.81 -8.63 6.05
N VAL A 140 -2.49 -8.86 6.08
CA VAL A 140 -1.48 -8.21 5.24
C VAL A 140 -0.60 -9.28 4.61
N SER A 141 -0.14 -9.03 3.38
CA SER A 141 0.72 -9.96 2.63
C SER A 141 2.15 -9.96 3.15
N ASP A 142 2.83 -11.11 3.04
CA ASP A 142 4.20 -11.29 3.53
C ASP A 142 5.18 -10.27 2.93
N ASP A 143 5.04 -9.94 1.64
CA ASP A 143 5.87 -8.93 0.98
C ASP A 143 5.78 -7.57 1.67
N PHE A 144 4.56 -7.16 2.05
CA PHE A 144 4.35 -5.88 2.73
C PHE A 144 4.87 -5.94 4.17
N VAL A 145 4.71 -7.08 4.85
CA VAL A 145 5.24 -7.29 6.21
C VAL A 145 6.75 -7.18 6.21
N ASN A 146 7.43 -7.89 5.30
CA ASN A 146 8.88 -7.86 5.17
C ASN A 146 9.38 -6.46 4.81
N TYR A 147 8.68 -5.78 3.91
CA TYR A 147 9.00 -4.41 3.54
C TYR A 147 8.92 -3.44 4.71
N VAL A 148 7.81 -3.44 5.46
CA VAL A 148 7.63 -2.59 6.65
C VAL A 148 8.66 -2.94 7.72
N HIS A 149 8.93 -4.23 7.93
CA HIS A 149 9.91 -4.70 8.91
C HIS A 149 11.32 -4.21 8.61
N ASN A 150 11.81 -4.43 7.38
CA ASN A 150 13.13 -3.99 6.96
C ASN A 150 13.29 -2.47 7.08
N ARG A 151 12.25 -1.72 6.66
CA ARG A 151 12.26 -0.27 6.74
C ARG A 151 12.25 0.23 8.19
N PHE A 152 11.48 -0.42 9.05
CA PHE A 152 11.44 -0.07 10.47
C PHE A 152 12.79 -0.32 11.15
N GLU A 153 13.44 -1.46 10.89
CA GLU A 153 14.77 -1.76 11.45
C GLU A 153 15.86 -0.82 10.94
N GLU A 154 15.76 -0.35 9.70
CA GLU A 154 16.65 0.66 9.15
C GLU A 154 16.50 2.02 9.86
N LEU A 155 15.25 2.46 10.08
CA LEU A 155 14.96 3.78 10.66
C LEU A 155 15.08 3.81 12.19
N TYR A 156 14.82 2.69 12.85
CA TYR A 156 14.77 2.57 14.31
C TYR A 156 15.51 1.32 14.81
N PRO A 157 16.84 1.22 14.61
CA PRO A 157 17.61 0.02 14.91
C PRO A 157 17.62 -0.34 16.40
N ASP A 158 17.45 0.64 17.29
CA ASP A 158 17.44 0.44 18.75
C ASP A 158 16.04 0.07 19.29
N HIS A 159 15.01 0.07 18.44
CA HIS A 159 13.64 -0.20 18.86
C HIS A 159 13.35 -1.72 18.88
N PRO A 160 12.49 -2.22 19.80
CA PRO A 160 12.05 -3.60 19.78
C PRO A 160 11.56 -4.06 18.41
N SER A 161 12.09 -5.20 17.95
CA SER A 161 11.77 -5.74 16.63
C SER A 161 10.27 -6.01 16.46
N LEU A 162 9.81 -5.71 15.25
CA LEU A 162 8.45 -5.98 14.81
C LEU A 162 8.26 -7.42 14.33
N ALA A 163 9.32 -8.23 14.29
CA ALA A 163 9.26 -9.61 13.85
C ALA A 163 8.15 -10.37 14.59
N VAL A 164 7.24 -10.96 13.82
CA VAL A 164 6.21 -11.88 14.31
C VAL A 164 6.60 -13.25 13.80
N SER A 165 6.77 -14.22 14.71
CA SER A 165 6.81 -15.62 14.29
C SER A 165 5.46 -15.93 13.65
N GLN A 166 5.44 -16.09 12.32
CA GLN A 166 4.23 -16.36 11.54
C GLN A 166 3.65 -17.74 11.79
N LYS A 167 4.06 -18.46 12.85
CA LYS A 167 3.42 -19.74 13.18
C LYS A 167 1.93 -19.45 13.36
N PRO A 168 1.04 -19.96 12.49
CA PRO A 168 -0.38 -19.72 12.62
C PRO A 168 -0.79 -20.18 14.02
N PRO A 169 -1.76 -19.52 14.68
CA PRO A 169 -2.35 -20.12 15.87
C PRO A 169 -2.77 -21.54 15.48
N GLU A 170 -2.14 -22.55 16.10
CA GLU A 170 -2.59 -23.94 15.94
C GLU A 170 -4.07 -23.91 16.28
N LEU A 171 -4.91 -24.17 15.27
CA LEU A 171 -6.34 -24.33 15.46
C LEU A 171 -6.50 -25.33 16.60
N SER A 172 -6.99 -24.87 17.75
CA SER A 172 -7.26 -25.76 18.86
C SER A 172 -8.10 -26.92 18.32
N PRO A 173 -7.73 -28.19 18.59
CA PRO A 173 -8.53 -29.32 18.14
C PRO A 173 -9.98 -29.28 18.67
N ASP A 174 -10.24 -28.43 19.67
CA ASP A 174 -11.57 -28.17 20.25
C ASP A 174 -12.31 -26.98 19.61
N ALA A 175 -11.79 -26.35 18.55
CA ALA A 175 -12.52 -25.32 17.84
C ALA A 175 -13.80 -25.93 17.23
N PRO A 176 -15.00 -25.39 17.53
CA PRO A 176 -16.25 -25.93 17.03
C PRO A 176 -16.21 -25.94 15.51
N LYS A 177 -16.39 -27.13 14.91
CA LYS A 177 -16.55 -27.28 13.48
C LYS A 177 -17.75 -26.42 13.08
N ILE A 178 -17.48 -25.32 12.37
CA ILE A 178 -18.54 -24.55 11.73
C ILE A 178 -19.06 -25.45 10.61
N ASP A 179 -20.09 -26.22 10.91
CA ASP A 179 -20.81 -27.00 9.91
C ASP A 179 -21.26 -26.01 8.85
N ALA A 180 -20.70 -26.19 7.65
CA ALA A 180 -21.04 -25.40 6.48
C ALA A 180 -22.56 -25.40 6.35
N MET A 181 -23.17 -24.24 6.63
CA MET A 181 -24.61 -24.09 6.52
C MET A 181 -24.99 -24.46 5.09
N SER A 182 -25.63 -25.62 5.00
CA SER A 182 -26.22 -26.18 3.81
C SER A 182 -27.09 -25.12 3.14
N ASN A 183 -26.69 -24.72 1.94
CA ASN A 183 -27.51 -23.98 1.00
C ASN A 183 -28.89 -24.64 0.90
N HIS A 184 -29.93 -23.83 1.05
CA HIS A 184 -31.27 -24.08 0.54
C HIS A 184 -31.99 -22.74 0.39
N PRO A 185 -32.88 -22.59 -0.59
CA PRO A 185 -32.75 -22.82 -2.04
C PRO A 185 -32.69 -21.50 -2.83
#